data_AF-A0A7S2NSH8-F1
#
_entry.id   AF-A0A7S2NSH8-F1
#
_cell.length_a   1.000
_cell.length_b   1.000
_cell.length_c   1.000
_cell.angle_alpha   90.00
_cell.angle_beta   90.00
_cell.angle_gamma   90.00
#
_symmetry.space_group_name_H-M   'P 1'
#
loop_
_entity.id
_entity.type
_entity.pdbx_description
1 polymer ?
#
loop_
_entity_poly.entity_id
_entity_poly.type
_entity_poly.pdbx_seq_one_letter_code
_entity_poly.pdbx_strand_id
1 'polypeptide(L)'
;ELDFEARAPQPVEEYSPPAAKKSNKEQHTISSPENKLLQKKLFIMKIEPILEGAGWEITRQKTLGSPKTDWMFIPPGANRMDYFDSFSQLWYYLGSHQDDEVAHRCLQLHEDITRRILEGKNIHALLTL
;
A
#
# COMPACT_ATOMS: atom_id res chain seq x y z
N GLU A 1 -58.23 -8.45 12.33
CA GLU A 1 -57.34 -7.28 12.24
C GLU A 1 -55.92 -7.76 12.52
N LEU A 2 -55.02 -7.62 11.55
CA LEU A 2 -53.59 -7.91 11.70
C LEU A 2 -52.89 -6.75 10.99
N ASP A 3 -52.56 -5.72 11.77
CA ASP A 3 -51.81 -4.56 11.34
C ASP A 3 -50.43 -5.00 10.80
N PHE A 4 -50.25 -4.85 9.49
CA PHE A 4 -48.94 -4.89 8.86
C PHE A 4 -48.29 -3.52 9.04
N GLU A 5 -47.67 -3.32 10.20
CA GLU A 5 -46.90 -2.11 10.46
C GLU A 5 -45.62 -2.15 9.61
N ALA A 6 -45.58 -1.25 8.63
CA ALA A 6 -44.48 -1.07 7.70
C ALA A 6 -43.22 -0.60 8.43
N ARG A 7 -42.30 -1.53 8.72
CA ARG A 7 -40.99 -1.18 9.29
C ARG A 7 -40.05 -0.79 8.14
N ALA A 8 -39.86 0.52 7.98
CA ALA A 8 -38.86 1.06 7.06
C ALA A 8 -37.46 0.49 7.39
N PRO A 9 -36.66 0.08 6.40
CA PRO A 9 -35.27 -0.31 6.63
C PRO A 9 -34.50 0.92 7.14
N GLN A 10 -33.84 0.77 8.29
CA GLN A 10 -32.96 1.82 8.81
C GLN A 10 -31.75 1.99 7.88
N PRO A 11 -31.24 3.23 7.69
CA PRO A 11 -30.03 3.44 6.92
C PRO A 11 -28.87 2.71 7.61
N VAL A 12 -28.13 1.91 6.84
CA VAL A 12 -26.88 1.31 7.30
C VAL A 12 -25.94 2.44 7.73
N GLU A 13 -25.52 2.43 9.00
CA GLU A 13 -24.46 3.32 9.46
C GLU A 13 -23.19 3.00 8.65
N GLU A 14 -22.81 3.94 7.80
CA GLU A 14 -21.57 3.91 7.04
C GLU A 14 -20.41 3.87 8.03
N TYR A 15 -19.70 2.74 8.07
CA TYR A 15 -18.55 2.54 8.92
C TYR A 15 -17.44 3.52 8.52
N SER A 16 -17.36 4.64 9.23
CA SER A 16 -16.23 5.56 9.14
C SER A 16 -15.07 4.99 9.96
N PRO A 17 -13.92 4.63 9.34
CA PRO A 17 -12.76 4.18 10.09
C PRO A 17 -12.32 5.29 11.06
N PRO A 18 -11.85 4.93 12.28
CA PRO A 18 -11.52 5.92 13.29
C PRO A 18 -10.44 6.87 12.76
N ALA A 19 -10.71 8.17 12.84
CA ALA A 19 -9.73 9.21 12.56
C ALA A 19 -8.52 8.98 13.47
N ALA A 20 -7.42 8.52 12.86
CA ALA A 20 -6.18 8.28 13.56
C ALA A 20 -5.74 9.59 14.24
N LYS A 21 -5.80 9.58 15.58
CA LYS A 21 -5.21 10.63 16.41
C LYS A 21 -3.73 10.73 16.02
N LYS A 22 -3.37 11.84 15.37
CA LYS A 22 -2.00 12.18 15.02
C LYS A 22 -1.17 12.28 16.30
N SER A 23 -0.38 11.25 16.58
CA SER A 23 0.69 11.31 17.57
C SER A 23 1.83 12.13 16.95
N ASN A 24 1.80 13.44 17.23
CA ASN A 24 2.83 14.40 16.88
C ASN A 24 4.04 14.23 17.83
N LYS A 25 5.10 13.53 17.39
CA LYS A 25 6.47 14.03 17.64
C LYS A 25 7.63 13.36 16.88
N GLU A 26 7.45 12.26 16.16
CA GLU A 26 8.60 11.57 15.51
C GLU A 26 8.44 11.27 14.01
N GLN A 27 7.37 11.70 13.35
CA GLN A 27 7.09 11.37 11.94
C GLN A 27 7.64 12.38 10.90
N HIS A 28 8.43 13.37 11.30
CA HIS A 28 8.75 14.52 10.44
C HIS A 28 9.89 14.32 9.42
N THR A 29 10.63 13.21 9.43
CA THR A 29 11.77 12.99 8.52
C THR A 29 11.44 12.13 7.28
N ILE A 30 10.41 11.28 7.31
CA ILE A 30 10.05 10.41 6.16
C ILE A 30 9.06 11.10 5.20
N SER A 31 8.37 12.17 5.65
CA SER A 31 7.28 12.80 4.91
C SER A 31 7.73 13.75 3.78
N SER A 32 9.03 14.02 3.64
CA SER A 32 9.55 14.87 2.55
C SER A 32 9.09 14.33 1.19
N PRO A 33 8.62 15.19 0.27
CA PRO A 33 8.21 14.77 -1.07
C PRO A 33 9.33 14.02 -1.82
N GLU A 34 10.60 14.35 -1.55
CA GLU A 34 11.76 13.66 -2.11
C GLU A 34 11.86 12.21 -1.59
N ASN A 35 11.65 12.00 -0.29
CA ASN A 35 11.66 10.68 0.34
C ASN A 35 10.50 9.81 -0.16
N LYS A 36 9.32 10.40 -0.36
CA LYS A 36 8.17 9.70 -0.96
C LYS A 36 8.42 9.28 -2.41
N LEU A 37 9.00 10.16 -3.21
CA LEU A 37 9.36 9.85 -4.60
C LEU A 37 10.39 8.72 -4.66
N LEU A 38 11.34 8.75 -3.74
CA LEU A 38 12.42 7.78 -3.66
C LEU A 38 11.97 6.41 -3.15
N GLN A 39 11.11 6.36 -2.13
CA GLN A 39 10.42 5.14 -1.72
C GLN A 39 9.64 4.52 -2.89
N LYS A 40 8.92 5.35 -3.66
CA LYS A 40 8.19 4.88 -4.85
C LYS A 40 9.13 4.35 -5.95
N LYS A 41 10.27 5.00 -6.19
CA LYS A 41 11.28 4.49 -7.14
C LYS A 41 11.88 3.17 -6.68
N LEU A 42 12.21 3.05 -5.40
CA LEU A 42 12.77 1.83 -4.83
C LEU A 42 11.77 0.68 -4.86
N PHE A 43 10.49 0.96 -4.58
CA PHE A 43 9.43 -0.02 -4.77
C PHE A 43 9.47 -0.61 -6.18
N ILE A 44 9.46 0.25 -7.21
CA ILE A 44 9.46 -0.16 -8.62
C ILE A 44 10.69 -1.01 -8.96
N MET A 45 11.85 -0.69 -8.41
CA MET A 45 13.08 -1.37 -8.79
C MET A 45 13.37 -2.62 -7.96
N LYS A 46 12.87 -2.73 -6.74
CA LYS A 46 13.24 -3.79 -5.79
C LYS A 46 12.08 -4.66 -5.35
N ILE A 47 10.90 -4.08 -5.14
CA ILE A 47 9.73 -4.79 -4.61
C ILE A 47 8.86 -5.34 -5.74
N GLU A 48 8.59 -4.52 -6.76
CA GLU A 48 7.79 -4.91 -7.92
C GLU A 48 8.32 -6.19 -8.61
N PRO A 49 9.62 -6.37 -8.88
CA PRO A 49 10.13 -7.60 -9.49
C PRO A 49 9.97 -8.84 -8.62
N ILE A 50 9.96 -8.68 -7.29
CA ILE A 50 9.76 -9.79 -6.34
C ILE A 50 8.29 -10.24 -6.39
N LEU A 51 7.37 -9.27 -6.40
CA LEU A 51 5.94 -9.53 -6.52
C LEU A 51 5.62 -10.17 -7.89
N GLU A 52 6.15 -9.63 -8.99
CA GLU A 52 5.98 -10.21 -10.33
C GLU A 52 6.57 -11.63 -10.41
N GLY A 53 7.76 -11.85 -9.83
CA GLY A 53 8.38 -13.18 -9.74
C GLY A 53 7.57 -14.19 -8.91
N ALA A 54 6.74 -13.69 -7.99
CA ALA A 54 5.79 -14.46 -7.19
C ALA A 54 4.42 -14.64 -7.89
N GLY A 55 4.24 -14.13 -9.10
CA GLY A 55 3.01 -14.25 -9.87
C GLY A 55 1.97 -13.17 -9.58
N TRP A 56 2.34 -12.06 -8.94
CA TRP A 56 1.46 -10.90 -8.81
C TRP A 56 1.31 -10.17 -10.15
N GLU A 57 0.08 -9.76 -10.48
CA GLU A 57 -0.18 -8.87 -11.63
C GLU A 57 -0.19 -7.41 -11.12
N ILE A 58 0.72 -6.58 -11.64
CA ILE A 58 0.86 -5.17 -11.23
C ILE A 58 0.56 -4.28 -12.44
N THR A 59 -0.50 -3.47 -12.33
CA THR A 59 -0.90 -2.53 -13.38
C THR A 59 -0.76 -1.09 -12.89
N ARG A 60 -0.23 -0.22 -13.76
CA ARG A 60 -0.06 1.21 -13.50
C ARG A 60 -0.82 2.00 -14.56
N GLN A 61 -1.82 2.77 -14.15
CA GLN A 61 -2.55 3.67 -15.04
C GLN A 61 -2.29 5.13 -14.69
N LYS A 62 -2.02 5.94 -15.71
CA LYS A 62 -1.94 7.39 -15.56
C LYS A 62 -3.18 8.00 -16.14
N THR A 63 -4.11 8.38 -15.27
CA THR A 63 -5.34 9.05 -15.67
C THR A 63 -5.00 10.41 -16.30
N LEU A 64 -5.46 10.64 -17.53
CA LEU A 64 -5.22 11.89 -18.26
C LEU A 64 -5.81 13.07 -17.47
N GLY A 65 -5.00 14.09 -17.20
CA GLY A 65 -5.39 15.24 -16.38
C GLY A 65 -5.22 15.06 -14.86
N SER A 66 -4.82 13.86 -14.39
CA SER A 66 -4.46 13.63 -12.99
C SER A 66 -2.93 13.60 -12.82
N PRO A 67 -2.39 14.26 -11.77
CA PRO A 67 -0.99 14.10 -11.41
C PRO A 67 -0.71 12.75 -10.74
N LYS A 68 -1.75 11.97 -10.42
CA LYS A 68 -1.62 10.68 -9.74
C LYS A 68 -1.42 9.54 -10.74
N THR A 69 -0.65 8.54 -10.30
CA THR A 69 -0.60 7.22 -10.94
C THR A 69 -1.48 6.32 -10.11
N ASP A 70 -2.47 5.71 -10.74
CA ASP A 70 -3.32 4.70 -10.15
C ASP A 70 -2.58 3.36 -10.24
N TRP A 71 -2.53 2.64 -9.11
CA TRP A 71 -1.84 1.36 -9.00
C TRP A 71 -2.87 0.28 -8.75
N MET A 72 -2.67 -0.88 -9.35
CA MET A 72 -3.50 -2.06 -9.13
C MET A 72 -2.59 -3.25 -8.93
N PHE A 73 -2.73 -3.94 -7.80
CA PHE A 73 -1.95 -5.12 -7.43
C PHE A 73 -2.89 -6.30 -7.26
N ILE A 74 -2.66 -7.40 -7.97
CA ILE A 74 -3.50 -8.58 -7.92
C ILE A 74 -2.64 -9.77 -7.45
N PRO A 75 -2.99 -10.41 -6.33
CA PRO A 75 -2.27 -11.59 -5.84
C PRO A 75 -2.32 -12.77 -6.81
N PRO A 76 -1.33 -13.68 -6.76
CA PRO A 76 -1.35 -14.90 -7.53
C PRO A 76 -2.60 -15.74 -7.19
N GLY A 77 -3.35 -16.12 -8.21
CA GLY A 77 -4.56 -16.94 -8.06
C GLY A 77 -5.80 -16.20 -7.55
N ALA A 78 -5.72 -14.89 -7.29
CA ALA A 78 -6.87 -14.06 -6.99
C ALA A 78 -7.66 -13.71 -8.26
N ASN A 79 -8.96 -13.45 -8.12
CA ASN A 79 -9.74 -12.89 -9.22
C ASN A 79 -9.35 -11.43 -9.43
N ARG A 80 -9.52 -10.93 -10.67
CA ARG A 80 -9.28 -9.51 -10.97
C ARG A 80 -10.20 -8.53 -10.23
N MET A 81 -11.21 -9.02 -9.52
CA MET A 81 -12.04 -8.21 -8.62
C MET A 81 -11.42 -8.03 -7.23
N ASP A 82 -10.47 -8.89 -6.84
CA ASP A 82 -9.77 -8.86 -5.56
C ASP A 82 -8.41 -8.17 -5.71
N TYR A 83 -8.43 -6.95 -6.25
CA TYR A 83 -7.23 -6.14 -6.46
C TYR A 83 -7.04 -5.12 -5.33
N PHE A 84 -5.79 -4.77 -5.06
CA PHE A 84 -5.43 -3.65 -4.21
C PHE A 84 -5.13 -2.42 -5.05
N ASP A 85 -5.80 -1.32 -4.77
CA ASP A 85 -5.72 -0.08 -5.57
C ASP A 85 -4.69 0.93 -5.03
N SER A 86 -4.01 0.56 -3.95
CA SER A 86 -3.13 1.46 -3.21
C SER A 86 -1.98 0.72 -2.52
N PHE A 87 -0.85 1.41 -2.39
CA PHE A 87 0.30 0.92 -1.62
C PHE A 87 -0.08 0.56 -0.18
N SER A 88 -0.96 1.33 0.45
CA SER A 88 -1.39 1.08 1.82
C SER A 88 -2.07 -0.28 1.98
N GLN A 89 -2.97 -0.64 1.05
CA GLN A 89 -3.63 -1.95 1.06
C GLN A 89 -2.63 -3.08 0.78
N LEU A 90 -1.71 -2.90 -0.17
CA LEU A 90 -0.64 -3.86 -0.44
C LEU A 90 0.21 -4.11 0.81
N TRP A 91 0.69 -3.05 1.47
CA TRP A 91 1.52 -3.20 2.67
C TRP A 91 0.76 -3.84 3.83
N TYR A 92 -0.53 -3.52 3.98
CA TYR A 92 -1.38 -4.17 4.97
C TYR A 92 -1.53 -5.68 4.70
N TYR A 93 -1.75 -6.06 3.43
CA TYR A 93 -1.83 -7.45 3.04
C TYR A 93 -0.52 -8.19 3.32
N LEU A 94 0.63 -7.65 2.86
CA LEU A 94 1.94 -8.26 3.10
C LEU A 94 2.24 -8.35 4.61
N GLY A 95 1.90 -7.30 5.37
CA GLY A 95 2.04 -7.26 6.83
C GLY A 95 1.18 -8.28 7.57
N SER A 96 0.09 -8.75 6.96
CA SER A 96 -0.80 -9.78 7.51
C SER A 96 -0.41 -11.20 7.09
N HIS A 97 0.47 -11.34 6.09
CA HIS A 97 0.95 -12.61 5.54
C HIS A 97 2.46 -12.75 5.71
N GLN A 98 3.02 -12.36 6.86
CA GLN A 98 4.48 -12.39 7.07
C GLN A 98 5.08 -13.79 7.05
N ASP A 99 4.25 -14.82 7.18
CA ASP A 99 4.63 -16.22 7.03
C ASP A 99 4.94 -16.59 5.56
N ASP A 100 4.47 -15.79 4.60
CA ASP A 100 4.78 -15.94 3.19
C ASP A 100 6.17 -15.35 2.88
N GLU A 101 7.01 -16.13 2.17
CA GLU A 101 8.39 -15.73 1.87
C GLU A 101 8.45 -14.43 1.05
N VAL A 102 7.51 -14.22 0.13
CA VAL A 102 7.43 -13.03 -0.74
C VAL A 102 7.08 -11.82 0.10
N ALA A 103 6.07 -11.95 0.95
CA ALA A 103 5.66 -10.89 1.88
C ALA A 103 6.78 -10.53 2.85
N HIS A 104 7.43 -11.52 3.45
CA HIS A 104 8.57 -11.32 4.34
C HIS A 104 9.71 -10.55 3.65
N ARG A 105 10.12 -10.98 2.44
CA ARG A 105 11.18 -10.32 1.67
C ARG A 105 10.81 -8.89 1.28
N CYS A 106 9.56 -8.64 0.88
CA CYS A 106 9.08 -7.32 0.53
C CYS A 106 9.10 -6.36 1.73
N LEU A 107 8.64 -6.82 2.90
CA LEU A 107 8.64 -6.02 4.13
C LEU A 107 10.06 -5.74 4.61
N GLN A 108 10.94 -6.74 4.60
CA GLN A 108 12.33 -6.58 5.02
C GLN A 108 13.06 -5.53 4.16
N LEU A 109 12.84 -5.56 2.84
CA LEU A 109 13.41 -4.56 1.94
C LEU A 109 12.82 -3.16 2.19
N HIS A 110 11.49 -3.07 2.40
CA HIS A 110 10.84 -1.80 2.72
C HIS A 110 11.37 -1.19 4.03
N GLU A 111 11.58 -2.01 5.05
CA GLU A 111 12.16 -1.58 6.33
C GLU A 111 13.63 -1.18 6.21
N ASP A 112 14.48 -1.95 5.51
CA ASP A 112 15.88 -1.61 5.30
C ASP A 112 16.01 -0.30 4.51
N ILE A 113 15.20 -0.13 3.47
CA ILE A 113 15.12 1.13 2.72
C ILE A 113 14.73 2.26 3.65
N THR A 114 13.59 2.15 4.35
CA THR A 114 13.06 3.20 5.22
C THR A 114 14.06 3.59 6.31
N ARG A 115 14.73 2.61 6.92
CA ARG A 115 15.80 2.83 7.90
C ARG A 115 16.95 3.61 7.29
N ARG A 116 17.44 3.24 6.11
CA ARG A 116 18.53 3.97 5.43
C ARG A 116 18.13 5.39 5.04
N ILE A 117 16.86 5.64 4.69
CA ILE A 117 16.34 6.99 4.47
C ILE A 117 16.40 7.81 5.77
N LEU A 118 15.91 7.23 6.87
CA LEU A 118 15.92 7.86 8.19
C LEU A 118 17.32 8.17 8.70
N GLU A 119 18.28 7.30 8.41
CA GLU A 119 19.69 7.47 8.78
C GLU A 119 20.42 8.50 7.90
N GLY A 120 19.74 9.10 6.90
CA GLY A 120 20.35 10.07 5.98
C GLY A 120 21.45 9.47 5.10
N LYS A 121 21.50 8.14 4.98
CA LYS A 121 22.48 7.45 4.12
C LYS A 121 22.15 7.73 2.66
N ASN A 122 23.16 7.72 1.80
CA ASN A 122 22.98 8.07 0.39
C ASN A 122 22.20 6.97 -0.35
N ILE A 123 20.88 7.15 -0.42
CA ILE A 123 19.94 6.19 -1.02
C ILE A 123 20.19 6.02 -2.53
N HIS A 124 20.89 6.95 -3.20
CA HIS A 124 21.30 6.76 -4.59
C HIS A 124 22.16 5.50 -4.77
N ALA A 125 22.97 5.13 -3.77
CA ALA A 125 23.75 3.89 -3.82
C ALA A 125 22.86 2.63 -3.84
N LEU A 126 21.66 2.67 -3.24
CA LEU A 126 20.70 1.55 -3.27
C LEU A 126 19.99 1.41 -4.62
N LEU A 127 19.91 2.50 -5.40
CA LEU A 127 19.32 2.49 -6.73
C LEU A 127 20.27 1.90 -7.79
N THR A 128 21.56 1.78 -7.49
CA THR A 128 22.62 1.42 -8.46
C THR A 128 23.19 0.00 -8.29
N LEU A 129 22.89 -0.68 -7.17
CA LEU A 129 23.20 -2.10 -6.94
C LEU A 129 22.08 -2.99 -7.49
#